data_AF-A0A409YUI6-F1
#
_entry.id   AF-A0A409YUI6-F1
#
_cell.length_a   1.000
_cell.length_b   1.000
_cell.length_c   1.000
_cell.angle_alpha   90.00
_cell.angle_beta   90.00
_cell.angle_gamma   90.00
#
_symmetry.space_group_name_H-M   'P 1'
#
loop_
_entity.id
_entity.type
_entity.pdbx_description
1 polymer ?
#
loop_
_entity_poly.entity_id
_entity_poly.type
_entity_poly.pdbx_seq_one_letter_code
_entity_poly.pdbx_strand_id
1 'polypeptide(L)'
;MSIPRPSLDPRLHGAIDAELKTLKILSRRLQSSLTILATELQVIQRLYYKNKNQHRGSLFWRNVVEVRRFMERIERLNLQGSLNDLRSKFYDNLQNVKSAKGPWTHCPGVDYLSDCSKQYQNALQLVEKTAERCVDAYRSVLSF
;
A
#
# COMPACT_ATOMS: atom_id res chain seq x y z
N MET A 1 19.86 4.61 -13.56
CA MET A 1 20.26 6.05 -13.57
C MET A 1 19.01 6.90 -13.76
N SER A 2 18.89 8.06 -13.11
CA SER A 2 17.79 9.01 -13.35
C SER A 2 18.08 9.88 -14.57
N ILE A 3 17.03 10.27 -15.30
CA ILE A 3 17.13 11.09 -16.51
C ILE A 3 16.64 12.50 -16.18
N PRO A 4 17.45 13.56 -16.35
CA PRO A 4 17.00 14.93 -16.16
C PRO A 4 15.84 15.29 -17.10
N ARG A 5 14.87 16.05 -16.60
CA ARG A 5 13.72 16.54 -17.38
C ARG A 5 14.10 17.20 -18.71
N PRO A 6 15.13 18.07 -18.78
CA PRO A 6 15.51 18.72 -20.04
C PRO A 6 16.02 17.72 -21.10
N SER A 7 16.51 16.56 -20.68
CA SER A 7 17.03 15.51 -21.56
C SER A 7 15.93 14.61 -22.12
N LEU A 8 14.68 14.75 -21.65
CA LEU A 8 13.51 13.99 -22.12
C LEU A 8 12.78 14.77 -23.22
N ASP A 9 12.23 14.04 -24.19
CA ASP A 9 11.38 14.62 -25.25
C ASP A 9 10.27 15.49 -24.60
N PRO A 10 10.20 16.79 -24.94
CA PRO A 10 9.17 17.70 -24.44
C PRO A 10 7.74 17.20 -24.61
N ARG A 11 7.48 16.38 -25.63
CA ARG A 11 6.17 15.76 -25.87
C ARG A 11 5.73 14.84 -24.73
N LEU A 12 6.68 14.25 -24.01
CA LEU A 12 6.42 13.35 -22.87
C LEU A 12 6.14 14.10 -21.57
N HIS A 13 6.46 15.40 -21.49
CA HIS A 13 6.35 16.15 -20.23
C HIS A 13 4.91 16.21 -19.72
N GLY A 14 3.95 16.44 -20.62
CA GLY A 14 2.53 16.49 -20.26
C GLY A 14 1.98 15.13 -19.79
N ALA A 15 2.46 14.03 -20.39
CA ALA A 15 2.08 12.68 -19.96
C ALA A 15 2.63 12.37 -18.56
N ILE A 16 3.89 12.68 -18.29
CA ILE A 16 4.50 12.49 -16.96
C ILE A 16 3.78 13.36 -15.91
N ASP A 17 3.45 14.61 -16.23
CA ASP A 17 2.69 15.48 -15.32
C ASP A 17 1.30 14.90 -14.99
N ALA A 18 0.61 14.36 -15.99
CA ALA A 18 -0.69 13.70 -15.79
C ALA A 18 -0.56 12.47 -14.88
N GLU A 19 0.44 11.61 -15.11
CA GLU A 19 0.68 10.42 -14.30
C GLU A 19 1.05 10.78 -12.85
N LEU A 20 1.90 11.78 -12.63
CA LEU A 20 2.25 12.24 -11.28
C LEU A 20 1.02 12.81 -10.53
N LYS A 21 0.11 13.47 -11.25
CA LYS A 21 -1.15 13.95 -10.70
C LYS A 21 -2.06 12.79 -10.30
N THR A 22 -2.19 11.78 -11.16
CA THR A 22 -2.92 10.54 -10.87
C THR A 22 -2.34 9.83 -9.66
N LEU A 23 -1.01 9.66 -9.62
CA LEU A 23 -0.28 9.03 -8.52
C LEU A 23 -0.55 9.74 -7.18
N LYS A 24 -0.59 11.08 -7.17
CA LYS A 24 -0.95 11.87 -5.99
C LYS A 24 -2.39 11.62 -5.51
N ILE A 25 -3.34 11.48 -6.43
CA ILE A 25 -4.74 11.18 -6.09
C ILE A 25 -4.84 9.76 -5.51
N LEU A 26 -4.22 8.78 -6.17
CA LEU A 26 -4.20 7.39 -5.73
C LEU A 26 -3.52 7.24 -4.37
N SER A 27 -2.41 7.96 -4.12
CA SER A 27 -1.75 8.02 -2.80
C SER A 27 -2.71 8.44 -1.68
N ARG A 28 -3.54 9.45 -1.91
CA ARG A 28 -4.51 9.91 -0.90
C ARG A 28 -5.60 8.88 -0.64
N ARG A 29 -6.08 8.22 -1.70
CA ARG A 29 -7.07 7.14 -1.58
C ARG A 29 -6.50 5.95 -0.82
N LEU A 30 -5.29 5.53 -1.18
CA LEU A 30 -4.55 4.46 -0.51
C LEU A 30 -4.36 4.77 0.99
N GLN A 31 -3.95 5.99 1.34
CA GLN A 31 -3.84 6.40 2.74
C GLN A 31 -5.16 6.22 3.49
N SER A 32 -6.28 6.63 2.90
CA SER A 32 -7.60 6.44 3.50
C SER A 32 -7.92 4.97 3.74
N SER A 33 -7.66 4.11 2.74
CA SER A 33 -7.86 2.66 2.86
C SER A 33 -6.96 2.02 3.91
N LEU A 34 -5.70 2.43 4.01
CA LEU A 34 -4.76 1.96 5.02
C LEU A 34 -5.16 2.40 6.43
N THR A 35 -5.73 3.59 6.60
CA THR A 35 -6.28 4.04 7.89
C THR A 35 -7.46 3.18 8.34
N ILE A 36 -8.35 2.81 7.40
CA ILE A 36 -9.46 1.89 7.68
C ILE A 36 -8.90 0.52 8.08
N LEU A 37 -7.97 -0.03 7.29
CA LEU A 37 -7.32 -1.32 7.58
C LEU A 37 -6.65 -1.33 8.97
N ALA A 38 -5.96 -0.25 9.34
CA ALA A 38 -5.33 -0.12 10.65
C ALA A 38 -6.36 -0.13 11.79
N THR A 39 -7.50 0.53 11.59
CA THR A 39 -8.62 0.51 12.56
C THR A 39 -9.17 -0.91 12.73
N GLU A 40 -9.41 -1.62 11.63
CA GLU A 40 -9.89 -3.01 11.65
C GLU A 40 -8.88 -3.94 12.34
N LEU A 41 -7.58 -3.76 12.05
CA LEU A 41 -6.52 -4.53 12.68
C LEU A 41 -6.49 -4.31 14.20
N GLN A 42 -6.71 -3.08 14.68
CA GLN A 42 -6.81 -2.80 16.12
C GLN A 42 -8.00 -3.50 16.77
N VAL A 43 -9.16 -3.54 16.10
CA VAL A 43 -10.34 -4.26 16.59
C VAL A 43 -10.02 -5.76 16.69
N ILE A 44 -9.45 -6.34 15.64
CA ILE A 44 -9.06 -7.75 15.61
C ILE A 44 -8.00 -8.06 16.68
N GLN A 45 -7.04 -7.18 16.92
CA GLN A 45 -6.04 -7.35 17.98
C GLN A 45 -6.67 -7.35 19.38
N ARG A 46 -7.64 -6.47 19.64
CA ARG A 46 -8.38 -6.45 20.91
C ARG A 46 -9.22 -7.72 21.09
N LEU A 47 -9.91 -8.14 20.05
CA LEU A 47 -10.65 -9.41 20.04
C LEU A 47 -9.71 -10.60 20.27
N TYR A 48 -8.54 -10.58 19.61
CA TYR A 48 -7.51 -11.60 19.76
C TYR A 48 -7.06 -11.71 21.22
N TYR A 49 -6.72 -10.59 21.85
CA TYR A 49 -6.23 -10.56 23.22
C TYR A 49 -7.27 -11.06 24.22
N LYS A 50 -8.55 -10.66 24.06
CA LYS A 50 -9.63 -11.04 24.97
C LYS A 50 -9.97 -12.54 24.89
N ASN A 51 -9.95 -13.12 23.69
CA ASN A 51 -10.51 -14.46 23.45
C ASN A 51 -9.45 -15.56 23.24
N LYS A 52 -8.14 -15.22 23.35
CA LYS A 52 -6.99 -16.12 23.10
C LYS A 52 -7.03 -17.45 23.86
N ASN A 53 -7.63 -17.48 25.04
CA ASN A 53 -7.64 -18.67 25.90
C ASN A 53 -8.98 -19.42 25.90
N GLN A 54 -10.04 -18.86 25.31
CA GLN A 54 -11.39 -19.46 25.31
C GLN A 54 -11.70 -20.25 24.03
N HIS A 55 -11.11 -19.89 22.89
CA HIS A 55 -11.52 -20.42 21.58
C HIS A 55 -10.36 -21.03 20.75
N ARG A 56 -9.24 -21.44 21.37
CA ARG A 56 -8.03 -21.91 20.63
C ARG A 56 -8.29 -23.00 19.59
N GLY A 57 -9.31 -23.83 19.79
CA GLY A 57 -9.65 -24.93 18.89
C GLY A 57 -10.66 -24.58 17.78
N SER A 58 -11.34 -23.42 17.84
CA SER A 58 -12.42 -23.14 16.89
C SER A 58 -11.87 -22.73 15.52
N LEU A 59 -12.56 -23.16 14.46
CA LEU A 59 -12.25 -22.77 13.09
C LEU A 59 -12.31 -21.25 12.92
N PHE A 60 -13.31 -20.62 13.55
CA PHE A 60 -13.44 -19.17 13.63
C PHE A 60 -12.17 -18.50 14.18
N TRP A 61 -11.62 -19.02 15.28
CA TRP A 61 -10.43 -18.44 15.88
C TRP A 61 -9.19 -18.57 14.99
N ARG A 62 -9.04 -19.69 14.29
CA ARG A 62 -7.96 -19.88 13.31
C ARG A 62 -8.07 -18.87 12.18
N ASN A 63 -9.27 -18.64 11.66
CA ASN A 63 -9.52 -17.66 10.60
C ASN A 63 -9.23 -16.22 11.07
N VAL A 64 -9.62 -15.85 12.29
CA VAL A 64 -9.31 -14.52 12.87
C VAL A 64 -7.79 -14.32 13.02
N VAL A 65 -7.07 -15.33 13.49
CA VAL A 65 -5.60 -15.29 13.59
C VAL A 65 -4.95 -15.16 12.22
N GLU A 66 -5.48 -15.85 11.21
CA GLU A 66 -4.98 -15.78 9.84
C GLU A 66 -5.21 -14.39 9.23
N VAL A 67 -6.43 -13.84 9.33
CA VAL A 67 -6.76 -12.48 8.88
C VAL A 67 -5.85 -11.44 9.55
N ARG A 68 -5.66 -11.54 10.87
CA ARG A 68 -4.74 -10.67 11.61
C ARG A 68 -3.32 -10.70 11.00
N ARG A 69 -2.78 -11.90 10.77
CA ARG A 69 -1.43 -12.08 10.21
C ARG A 69 -1.30 -11.44 8.83
N PHE A 70 -2.34 -11.54 8.00
CA PHE A 70 -2.38 -10.93 6.68
C PHE A 70 -2.45 -9.40 6.75
N MET A 71 -3.30 -8.85 7.61
CA MET A 71 -3.40 -7.40 7.82
C MET A 71 -2.07 -6.81 8.35
N GLU A 72 -1.42 -7.47 9.30
CA GLU A 72 -0.07 -7.08 9.79
C GLU A 72 0.97 -7.13 8.67
N ARG A 73 0.86 -8.09 7.74
CA ARG A 73 1.78 -8.19 6.60
C ARG A 73 1.56 -7.04 5.61
N ILE A 74 0.31 -6.62 5.36
CA ILE A 74 0.01 -5.46 4.52
C ILE A 74 0.57 -4.18 5.16
N GLU A 75 0.38 -3.98 6.46
CA GLU A 75 0.91 -2.83 7.18
C GLU A 75 2.44 -2.74 7.05
N ARG A 76 3.14 -3.87 7.20
CA ARG A 76 4.61 -3.95 7.05
C ARG A 76 5.12 -3.63 5.65
N LEU A 77 4.29 -3.73 4.60
CA LEU A 77 4.71 -3.33 3.25
C LEU A 77 4.90 -1.81 3.12
N ASN A 78 4.38 -1.01 4.07
CA ASN A 78 4.48 0.45 4.08
C ASN A 78 4.16 1.06 2.70
N LEU A 79 3.05 0.64 2.09
CA LEU A 79 2.69 1.02 0.72
C LEU A 79 2.56 2.53 0.53
N GLN A 80 2.12 3.24 1.57
CA GLN A 80 2.09 4.69 1.55
C GLN A 80 3.50 5.29 1.48
N GLY A 81 4.41 4.79 2.30
CA GLY A 81 5.82 5.21 2.29
C GLY A 81 6.45 4.96 0.93
N SER A 82 6.32 3.74 0.40
CA SER A 82 6.92 3.39 -0.89
C SER A 82 6.39 4.25 -2.05
N LEU A 83 5.11 4.60 -2.04
CA LEU A 83 4.51 5.48 -3.06
C LEU A 83 5.00 6.93 -2.93
N ASN A 84 5.14 7.42 -1.69
CA ASN A 84 5.77 8.71 -1.44
C ASN A 84 7.23 8.73 -1.90
N ASP A 85 7.97 7.65 -1.67
CA ASP A 85 9.35 7.50 -2.11
C ASP A 85 9.45 7.49 -3.63
N LEU A 86 8.63 6.70 -4.31
CA LEU A 86 8.53 6.70 -5.78
C LEU A 86 8.27 8.11 -6.32
N ARG A 87 7.29 8.82 -5.73
CA ARG A 87 6.97 10.19 -6.13
C ARG A 87 8.13 11.14 -5.88
N SER A 88 8.86 10.98 -4.78
CA SER A 88 10.02 11.81 -4.45
C SER A 88 11.14 11.68 -5.48
N LYS A 89 11.30 10.51 -6.13
CA LYS A 89 12.34 10.29 -7.15
C LYS A 89 12.18 11.15 -8.40
N PHE A 90 11.01 11.75 -8.61
CA PHE A 90 10.77 12.69 -9.70
C PHE A 90 11.23 14.13 -9.38
N TYR A 91 11.58 14.40 -8.12
CA TYR A 91 11.98 15.72 -7.63
C TYR A 91 13.36 15.62 -6.98
N ASP A 92 14.39 16.12 -7.66
CA ASP A 92 15.71 16.33 -7.04
C ASP A 92 15.57 17.37 -5.93
N ASN A 93 16.02 17.03 -4.72
CA ASN A 93 15.88 17.83 -3.49
C ASN A 93 14.41 17.98 -3.03
N LEU A 94 13.97 17.58 -1.83
CA LEU A 94 14.59 17.55 -0.50
C LEU A 94 13.83 16.53 0.37
N GLN A 95 14.46 16.19 1.50
CA GLN A 95 14.00 15.58 2.77
C GLN A 95 12.55 15.83 3.25
N ASN A 96 11.70 16.54 2.49
CA ASN A 96 10.33 16.86 2.80
C ASN A 96 9.41 16.74 1.57
N VAL A 97 8.47 15.78 1.63
CA VAL A 97 7.39 15.57 0.66
C VAL A 97 6.50 16.82 0.46
N LYS A 98 6.56 17.77 1.39
CA LYS A 98 5.89 19.09 1.34
C LYS A 98 6.52 20.05 0.32
N SER A 99 7.75 19.78 -0.13
CA SER A 99 8.52 20.61 -1.08
C SER A 99 8.26 20.26 -2.55
N ALA A 100 7.43 19.27 -2.86
CA ALA A 100 6.97 18.94 -4.21
C ALA A 100 5.94 19.98 -4.74
N LYS A 101 6.26 21.26 -4.61
CA LYS A 101 5.52 22.41 -5.14
C LYS A 101 6.31 22.97 -6.32
N GLY A 102 6.34 22.23 -7.42
CA GLY A 102 7.06 22.64 -8.62
C GLY A 102 6.96 21.61 -9.74
N PRO A 103 7.44 21.96 -10.94
CA PRO A 103 7.67 20.99 -12.01
C PRO A 103 8.59 19.87 -11.52
N TRP A 104 8.30 18.62 -11.90
CA TRP A 104 9.24 17.51 -11.70
C TRP A 104 10.56 17.82 -12.43
N THR A 105 11.66 17.33 -11.90
CA THR A 105 13.02 17.66 -12.39
C THR A 105 13.73 16.48 -12.99
N HIS A 106 13.39 15.25 -12.58
CA HIS A 106 14.00 14.03 -13.08
C HIS A 106 12.95 12.94 -13.30
N CYS A 107 13.25 11.99 -14.18
CA CYS A 107 12.51 10.74 -14.29
C CYS A 107 13.39 9.61 -13.76
N PRO A 108 12.91 8.76 -12.83
CA PRO A 108 13.65 7.58 -12.42
C PRO A 108 13.85 6.63 -13.60
N GLY A 109 14.95 5.88 -13.57
CA GLY A 109 15.25 4.90 -14.61
C GLY A 109 14.22 3.78 -14.70
N VAL A 110 14.14 3.14 -15.87
CA VAL A 110 13.19 2.07 -16.17
C VAL A 110 13.31 0.90 -15.18
N ASP A 111 14.52 0.52 -14.78
CA ASP A 111 14.74 -0.56 -13.82
C ASP A 111 14.08 -0.28 -12.47
N TYR A 112 14.23 0.94 -11.96
CA TYR A 112 13.61 1.37 -10.71
C TYR A 112 12.08 1.34 -10.81
N LEU A 113 11.53 1.84 -11.92
CA LEU A 113 10.08 1.81 -12.16
C LEU A 113 9.55 0.38 -12.28
N SER A 114 10.32 -0.52 -12.91
CA SER A 114 9.99 -1.94 -13.02
C SER A 114 9.95 -2.61 -11.64
N ASP A 115 10.94 -2.33 -10.79
CA ASP A 115 11.01 -2.90 -9.45
C ASP A 115 9.89 -2.38 -8.53
N CYS A 116 9.58 -1.08 -8.61
CA CYS A 116 8.39 -0.53 -7.95
C CYS A 116 7.12 -1.21 -8.44
N SER A 117 6.97 -1.42 -9.76
CA SER A 117 5.82 -2.11 -10.34
C SER A 117 5.65 -3.52 -9.78
N LYS A 118 6.72 -4.32 -9.75
CA LYS A 118 6.73 -5.67 -9.15
C LYS A 118 6.33 -5.65 -7.68
N GLN A 119 6.84 -4.68 -6.92
CA GLN A 119 6.47 -4.53 -5.50
C GLN A 119 4.96 -4.28 -5.34
N TYR A 120 4.37 -3.40 -6.16
CA TYR A 120 2.93 -3.13 -6.09
C TYR A 120 2.08 -4.30 -6.57
N GLN A 121 2.54 -5.06 -7.57
CA GLN A 121 1.87 -6.30 -7.97
C GLN A 121 1.85 -7.33 -6.84
N ASN A 122 2.97 -7.53 -6.16
CA ASN A 122 3.04 -8.43 -4.99
C ASN A 122 2.14 -7.95 -3.85
N ALA A 123 2.07 -6.63 -3.63
CA ALA A 123 1.19 -6.03 -2.64
C ALA A 123 -0.29 -6.26 -2.98
N LEU A 124 -0.67 -6.11 -4.24
CA LEU A 124 -2.03 -6.35 -4.72
C LEU A 124 -2.45 -7.81 -4.47
N GLN A 125 -1.60 -8.77 -4.84
CA GLN A 125 -1.86 -10.20 -4.57
C GLN A 125 -2.05 -10.49 -3.08
N LEU A 126 -1.29 -9.81 -2.22
CA LEU A 126 -1.45 -9.95 -0.78
C LEU A 126 -2.80 -9.38 -0.31
N VAL A 127 -3.22 -8.23 -0.83
CA VAL A 127 -4.50 -7.59 -0.50
C VAL A 127 -5.66 -8.46 -0.96
N GLU A 128 -5.62 -8.99 -2.18
CA GLU A 128 -6.64 -9.90 -2.72
C GLU A 128 -6.77 -11.15 -1.84
N LYS A 129 -5.65 -11.80 -1.51
CA LYS A 129 -5.64 -12.95 -0.61
C LYS A 129 -6.17 -12.60 0.79
N THR A 130 -5.89 -11.39 1.28
CA THR A 130 -6.41 -10.94 2.57
C THR A 130 -7.93 -10.75 2.51
N ALA A 131 -8.45 -10.19 1.42
CA ALA A 131 -9.89 -10.03 1.21
C ALA A 131 -10.60 -11.38 1.18
N GLU A 132 -10.05 -12.38 0.48
CA GLU A 132 -10.55 -13.77 0.50
C GLU A 132 -10.63 -14.31 1.93
N ARG A 133 -9.56 -14.14 2.72
CA ARG A 133 -9.54 -14.59 4.12
C ARG A 133 -10.52 -13.87 5.03
N CYS A 134 -10.76 -12.58 4.81
CA CYS A 134 -11.79 -11.85 5.53
C CYS A 134 -13.19 -12.42 5.23
N VAL A 135 -13.46 -12.77 3.97
CA VAL A 135 -14.73 -13.40 3.56
C VAL A 135 -14.88 -14.79 4.18
N ASP A 136 -13.83 -15.61 4.17
CA ASP A 136 -13.83 -16.94 4.81
C ASP A 136 -14.09 -16.83 6.32
N ALA A 137 -13.43 -15.88 6.99
CA ALA A 137 -13.63 -15.62 8.41
C ALA A 137 -15.09 -15.22 8.69
N TYR A 138 -15.65 -14.31 7.90
CA TYR A 138 -17.06 -13.88 8.04
C TYR A 138 -18.04 -15.03 7.82
N ARG A 139 -17.84 -15.86 6.78
CA ARG A 139 -18.67 -17.05 6.53
C ARG A 139 -18.62 -18.05 7.68
N SER A 140 -17.44 -18.25 8.27
CA SER A 140 -17.30 -19.16 9.41
C SER A 140 -18.03 -18.70 10.68
N VAL A 141 -18.31 -17.39 10.82
CA VAL A 141 -19.14 -16.87 11.92
C VAL A 141 -20.61 -17.21 11.71
N LEU A 142 -21.09 -17.15 10.47
CA LEU A 142 -22.50 -17.42 10.13
C LEU A 142 -22.86 -18.92 10.16
N SER A 143 -21.87 -19.80 10.21
CA SER A 143 -22.05 -21.25 10.34
C SER A 143 -22.05 -21.78 11.79
N PHE A 144 -21.89 -20.88 12.77
CA PHE A 144 -22.08 -21.17 14.21
C PHE A 144 -23.45 -20.67 14.67
#